data_AF-A0A2N2SZN0-F1
#
_entry.id   AF-A0A2N2SZN0-F1
#
_cell.length_a   1.000
_cell.length_b   1.000
_cell.length_c   1.000
_cell.angle_alpha   90.00
_cell.angle_beta   90.00
_cell.angle_gamma   90.00
#
_symmetry.space_group_name_H-M   'P 1'
#
loop_
_entity.id
_entity.type
_entity.pdbx_description
1 polymer ?
#
loop_
_entity_poly.entity_id
_entity_poly.type
_entity_poly.pdbx_seq_one_letter_code
_entity_poly.pdbx_strand_id
1 'polypeptide(L)' 'MNLSDLLKDSAYKLTQFKAAQIAALEAGITLKTTDKATTPYVNCLVRGKP' A
#
# COMPACT_ATOMS: atom_id res chain seq x y z
N MET A 1 -4.75 6.51 -2.98
CA MET A 1 -3.77 6.54 -1.87
C MET A 1 -2.42 6.26 -2.51
N ASN A 2 -1.44 7.16 -2.42
CA ASN A 2 -0.09 6.89 -2.93
C ASN A 2 0.81 6.41 -1.81
N LEU A 3 1.72 5.47 -2.09
CA LEU A 3 2.69 5.00 -1.12
C LEU A 3 3.66 6.11 -0.69
N SER A 4 3.89 7.11 -1.56
CA SER A 4 4.70 8.29 -1.24
C SER A 4 4.12 9.09 -0.08
N ASP A 5 2.79 9.21 -0.01
CA ASP A 5 2.11 9.96 1.05
C ASP A 5 2.22 9.23 2.40
N LEU A 6 2.28 7.90 2.37
CA LEU A 6 2.46 7.06 3.55
C LEU A 6 3.90 7.14 4.10
N LEU A 7 4.89 7.21 3.21
CA LEU A 7 6.31 7.15 3.58
C LEU A 7 6.95 8.52 3.79
N LYS A 8 6.22 9.63 3.57
CA LYS A 8 6.74 11.00 3.61
C LYS A 8 7.47 11.35 4.92
N ASP A 9 7.04 10.77 6.04
CA ASP A 9 7.60 10.99 7.37
C ASP A 9 8.47 9.82 7.86
N SER A 10 8.82 8.89 6.97
CA SER A 10 9.62 7.70 7.27
C SER A 10 11.04 7.80 6.72
N ALA A 11 11.96 7.00 7.25
CA ALA A 11 13.30 6.86 6.69
C ALA A 11 13.33 6.02 5.40
N TYR A 12 12.21 5.38 5.03
CA TYR A 12 12.12 4.51 3.87
C TYR A 12 11.82 5.30 2.60
N LYS A 13 12.49 4.95 1.50
CA LYS A 13 12.32 5.62 0.20
C LYS A 13 11.83 4.64 -0.84
N LEU A 14 10.90 5.07 -1.70
CA LEU A 14 10.42 4.23 -2.81
C LEU A 14 11.48 3.98 -3.88
N THR A 15 12.59 4.73 -3.88
CA THR A 15 13.70 4.61 -4.84
C THR A 15 14.36 3.24 -4.85
N GLN A 16 14.19 2.45 -3.78
CA GLN A 16 14.70 1.08 -3.68
C GLN A 16 13.85 0.05 -4.47
N PHE A 17 12.70 0.45 -5.00
CA PHE A 17 11.78 -0.41 -5.74
C PHE A 17 11.63 0.07 -7.19
N LYS A 18 11.35 -0.87 -8.11
CA LYS A 18 11.05 -0.51 -9.51
C LYS A 18 9.66 0.12 -9.59
N ALA A 19 9.47 1.06 -10.50
CA ALA A 19 8.16 1.71 -10.73
C ALA A 19 7.02 0.69 -10.96
N ALA A 20 7.29 -0.39 -11.70
CA ALA A 20 6.31 -1.45 -11.93
C ALA A 20 5.89 -2.18 -10.64
N GLN A 21 6.80 -2.34 -9.66
CA GLN A 21 6.50 -2.99 -8.37
C GLN A 21 5.65 -2.07 -7.49
N ILE A 22 5.98 -0.78 -7.48
CA ILE A 22 5.20 0.25 -6.77
C ILE A 22 3.77 0.28 -7.33
N ALA A 23 3.64 0.37 -8.65
CA ALA A 23 2.33 0.39 -9.32
C ALA A 23 1.51 -0.88 -9.06
N ALA A 24 2.15 -2.06 -9.07
CA ALA A 24 1.47 -3.32 -8.76
C ALA A 24 0.97 -3.37 -7.31
N LEU A 25 1.75 -2.86 -6.35
CA LEU A 25 1.35 -2.80 -4.95
C LEU A 25 0.21 -1.82 -4.73
N GLU A 26 0.29 -0.62 -5.31
CA GLU A 26 -0.75 0.41 -5.22
C GLU A 26 -2.07 -0.06 -5.83
N ALA A 27 -2.01 -0.74 -6.98
CA ALA A 27 -3.19 -1.34 -7.62
C ALA A 27 -3.83 -2.45 -6.77
N GLY A 28 -3.06 -3.10 -5.89
CA GLY A 28 -3.56 -4.12 -4.95
C GLY A 28 -4.19 -3.57 -3.68
N ILE A 29 -4.12 -2.25 -3.43
CA ILE A 29 -4.71 -1.63 -2.25
C ILE A 29 -6.22 -1.51 -2.44
N THR A 30 -6.99 -2.06 -1.50
CA THR A 30 -8.44 -1.97 -1.46
C THR A 30 -8.87 -1.15 -0.25
N LEU A 31 -9.89 -0.30 -0.44
CA LEU A 31 -10.47 0.46 0.67
C LEU A 31 -11.61 -0.34 1.28
N LYS A 32 -11.51 -0.62 2.58
CA LYS A 32 -12.60 -1.23 3.33
C LYS A 32 -13.25 -0.15 4.20
N THR A 33 -14.50 0.15 3.89
CA THR A 33 -15.31 1.07 4.69
C THR A 33 -15.97 0.27 5.80
N THR A 34 -15.81 0.76 7.02
CA THR A 34 -16.53 0.31 8.21
C THR A 34 -17.33 1.48 8.77
N ASP A 35 -18.29 1.23 9.66
CA ASP A 35 -19.13 2.28 10.27
C ASP A 35 -18.31 3.35 11.01
N LYS A 36 -17.04 3.08 11.32
CA LYS A 36 -16.14 3.98 12.05
C LYS A 36 -15.10 4.67 11.18
N ALA A 37 -14.67 4.04 10.09
CA ALA A 37 -13.60 4.56 9.24
C ALA A 37 -13.49 3.83 7.89
N THR A 38 -12.95 4.54 6.91
CA THR A 38 -12.43 3.96 5.66
C THR A 38 -10.94 3.67 5.82
N THR A 39 -10.57 2.39 5.81
CA THR A 39 -9.18 1.96 6.02
C THR A 39 -8.66 1.21 4.80
N PRO A 40 -7.45 1.54 4.29
CA PRO A 40 -6.83 0.81 3.20
C PRO A 40 -6.24 -0.53 3.67
N TYR A 41 -6.42 -1.57 2.85
CA TYR A 41 -5.90 -2.93 3.05
C TYR A 41 -5.21 -3.41 1.78
N VAL A 42 -4.25 -4.33 1.92
CA VAL A 42 -3.63 -5.04 0.80
C VAL A 42 -3.39 -6.49 1.19
N ASN A 43 -3.51 -7.41 0.24
CA ASN A 43 -3.19 -8.81 0.49
C ASN A 43 -1.70 -8.94 0.85
N CYS A 44 -1.43 -9.68 1.91
CA CYS A 44 -0.05 -9.92 2.33
C CYS A 44 0.67 -10.78 1.29
N LEU A 45 1.64 -10.20 0.58
CA LEU A 45 2.41 -10.88 -0.47
C LEU A 45 3.19 -12.11 0.04
N VAL A 46 3.56 -12.13 1.33
CA VAL A 46 4.29 -13.25 1.95
C VAL A 46 3.37 -14.39 2.34
N ARG A 47 2.16 -14.07 2.84
CA ARG A 47 1.21 -15.08 3.35
C ARG A 47 0.25 -15.59 2.28
N GLY A 48 0.10 -14.88 1.16
CA GLY A 48 -0.78 -15.27 0.06
C GLY A 48 -2.26 -15.37 0.45
N LYS A 49 -2.66 -14.77 1.58
CA LYS A 49 -4.04 -14.79 2.09
C LYS A 49 -4.59 -13.36 2.12
N PRO A 50 -5.85 -13.15 1.71
CA PRO A 50 -6.56 -11.90 1.92
C PRO A 50 -6.78 -11.59 3.40
#